data_AF-A0A2V5UMF3-F1
#
_entry.id   AF-A0A2V5UMF3-F1
#
_cell.length_a   1.000
_cell.length_b   1.000
_cell.length_c   1.000
_cell.angle_alpha   90.00
_cell.angle_beta   90.00
_cell.angle_gamma   90.00
#
_symmetry.space_group_name_H-M   'P 1'
#
loop_
_entity.id
_entity.type
_entity.pdbx_description
1 polymer ?
#
loop_
_entity_poly.entity_id
_entity_poly.type
_entity_poly.pdbx_seq_one_letter_code
_entity_poly.pdbx_strand_id
1 'polypeptide(L)' 'AYRAPLVLYYMEDLPYKQIAEVLQIPLGTVQSRIARAKVRLFQLLNETAPPIKQTQ' A
#
# COMPACT_ATOMS: atom_id res chain seq x y z
N ALA A 1 8.46 5.30 4.83
CA ALA A 1 8.16 5.58 3.41
C ALA A 1 7.20 4.52 2.84
N TYR A 2 5.89 4.66 3.09
CA TYR A 2 4.86 3.71 2.64
C TYR A 2 3.86 4.29 1.64
N ARG A 3 3.69 5.62 1.64
CA ARG A 3 2.76 6.34 0.76
C ARG A 3 3.18 6.30 -0.71
N ALA A 4 4.45 6.62 -1.01
CA ALA A 4 4.91 6.73 -2.39
C ALA A 4 4.70 5.45 -3.23
N PRO A 5 5.05 4.23 -2.75
CA PRO A 5 4.74 3.01 -3.48
C PRO A 5 3.24 2.75 -3.71
N LEU A 6 2.37 3.16 -2.76
CA LEU A 6 0.92 3.02 -2.92
C LEU A 6 0.36 3.98 -3.95
N VAL A 7 0.79 5.24 -3.93
CA VAL A 7 0.32 6.26 -4.90
C VAL A 7 0.72 5.85 -6.32
N LEU A 8 2.00 5.52 -6.52
CA LEU A 8 2.49 5.09 -7.83
C LEU A 8 1.78 3.82 -8.34
N TYR A 9 1.38 2.91 -7.45
CA TYR A 9 0.69 1.69 -7.85
C TYR A 9 -0.81 1.90 -8.11
N TYR A 10 -1.53 2.60 -7.23
CA TYR A 10 -2.99 2.69 -7.26
C TYR A 10 -3.53 3.93 -7.99
N MET A 11 -2.74 5.00 -8.08
CA MET A 11 -3.17 6.26 -8.71
C MET A 11 -2.52 6.45 -10.08
N GLU A 12 -1.30 5.95 -10.26
CA GLU A 12 -0.52 6.08 -11.51
C GLU A 12 -0.43 4.75 -12.29
N ASP A 13 -1.08 3.69 -11.80
CA ASP A 13 -1.11 2.33 -12.40
C ASP A 13 0.28 1.76 -12.79
N LEU A 14 1.34 2.19 -12.11
CA LEU A 14 2.69 1.75 -12.44
C LEU A 14 2.94 0.30 -11.99
N PRO A 15 3.53 -0.54 -12.84
CA PRO A 15 3.94 -1.88 -12.43
C PRO A 15 5.08 -1.82 -11.41
N TYR A 16 5.18 -2.81 -10.52
CA TYR A 16 6.17 -2.82 -9.42
C TYR A 16 7.62 -2.63 -9.87
N LYS A 17 7.98 -3.09 -11.08
CA LYS A 17 9.31 -2.90 -11.67
C LYS A 17 9.60 -1.41 -11.94
N GLN A 18 8.66 -0.69 -12.55
CA GLN A 18 8.81 0.75 -12.78
C GLN A 18 8.80 1.54 -11.47
N ILE A 19 8.02 1.11 -10.47
CA ILE A 19 8.06 1.72 -9.13
C ILE A 19 9.45 1.56 -8.49
N ALA A 20 10.08 0.40 -8.66
CA ALA A 20 11.44 0.16 -8.16
C ALA A 20 12.46 1.10 -8.82
N GLU A 21 12.33 1.30 -10.13
CA GLU A 21 13.15 2.23 -10.92
C GLU A 21 12.90 3.69 -10.50
N VAL A 22 11.65 4.15 -10.40
CA VAL A 22 11.29 5.52 -9.99
C VAL A 22 11.79 5.85 -8.58
N LEU A 23 11.61 4.91 -7.65
CA LEU A 23 11.97 5.11 -6.24
C LEU A 23 13.43 4.75 -5.93
N GLN A 24 14.18 4.22 -6.90
CA GLN A 24 15.57 3.76 -6.74
C GLN A 24 15.74 2.79 -5.55
N ILE A 25 14.86 1.80 -5.47
CA ILE A 25 14.88 0.76 -4.42
C ILE A 25 14.72 -0.64 -5.01
N PRO A 26 15.16 -1.71 -4.33
CA PRO A 26 14.96 -3.08 -4.81
C PRO A 26 13.48 -3.43 -5.00
N LEU A 27 13.19 -4.26 -6.02
CA LEU A 27 11.83 -4.75 -6.29
C LEU A 27 11.19 -5.44 -5.07
N GLY A 28 11.97 -6.27 -4.33
CA GLY A 28 11.50 -6.89 -3.09
C GLY A 28 11.18 -5.87 -1.97
N THR A 29 11.83 -4.71 -1.99
CA THR A 29 11.50 -3.60 -1.10
C THR A 29 10.19 -2.93 -1.50
N VAL A 30 9.92 -2.75 -2.80
CA VAL A 30 8.61 -2.26 -3.29
C VAL A 30 7.50 -3.19 -2.82
N GLN A 31 7.63 -4.50 -3.08
CA GLN A 31 6.64 -5.51 -2.70
C GLN A 31 6.36 -5.50 -1.20
N SER A 32 7.42 -5.56 -0.38
CA SER A 32 7.27 -5.58 1.08
C SER A 32 6.76 -4.25 1.64
N ARG A 33 7.10 -3.10 1.04
CA ARG A 33 6.53 -1.80 1.41
C ARG A 33 5.05 -1.72 1.09
N ILE A 34 4.62 -2.16 -0.09
CA ILE A 34 3.20 -2.17 -0.48
C ILE A 34 2.40 -3.09 0.45
N ALA A 35 2.88 -4.31 0.70
CA ALA A 35 2.22 -5.25 1.61
C ALA A 35 2.02 -4.66 3.02
N ARG A 36 3.10 -4.12 3.62
CA ARG A 36 3.02 -3.46 4.95
C ARG A 36 2.13 -2.21 4.93
N ALA A 37 2.15 -1.45 3.84
CA ALA A 37 1.34 -0.25 3.70
C ALA A 37 -0.16 -0.57 3.66
N LYS A 38 -0.56 -1.66 2.99
CA LYS A 38 -1.95 -2.14 2.97
C LYS A 38 -2.44 -2.54 4.36
N VAL A 39 -1.63 -3.31 5.11
CA VAL A 39 -1.97 -3.72 6.50
C VAL A 39 -2.18 -2.49 7.37
N ARG A 40 -1.26 -1.52 7.33
CA ARG A 40 -1.37 -0.29 8.10
C ARG A 40 -2.59 0.55 7.70
N LEU A 41 -2.87 0.64 6.40
CA LEU A 41 -4.04 1.37 5.91
C LEU A 41 -5.34 0.71 6.38
N PHE A 42 -5.42 -0.62 6.33
CA PHE A 42 -6.56 -1.38 6.83
C PHE A 42 -6.78 -1.16 8.33
N GLN A 43 -5.72 -1.19 9.13
CA GLN A 43 -5.79 -0.88 10.57
C GLN A 43 -6.34 0.52 10.82
N LEU A 44 -5.81 1.54 10.15
CA LEU A 44 -6.28 2.92 10.29
C LEU A 44 -7.75 3.09 9.90
N LEU A 45 -8.19 2.42 8.84
CA LEU A 45 -9.59 2.46 8.41
C LEU A 45 -10.52 1.78 9.43
N ASN A 46 -10.08 0.70 10.07
CA ASN A 46 -10.87 0.00 11.09
C ASN A 46 -10.84 0.68 12.46
N GLU A 47 -9.78 1.42 12.78
CA GLU A 47 -9.70 2.27 13.97
C GLU A 47 -10.59 3.50 13.85
N THR A 48 -10.82 4.00 12.63
CA THR A 48 -11.61 5.20 12.36
C THR A 48 -13.05 4.90 11.94
N ALA A 49 -13.35 3.71 11.42
CA ALA A 49 -14.71 3.26 11.16
C ALA A 49 -15.34 2.69 12.45
N PRO A 50 -16.61 2.99 12.77
CA PRO A 50 -17.35 2.17 13.73
C PRO A 50 -17.31 0.71 13.24
N PRO A 51 -17.30 -0.29 14.15
CA PRO A 51 -17.20 -1.69 13.76
C PRO A 51 -18.32 -1.98 12.77
N ILE A 52 -17.96 -2.19 11.51
CA ILE A 52 -18.88 -2.59 10.46
C ILE A 52 -19.35 -3.96 10.91
N LYS A 53 -20.54 -4.04 11.51
CA LYS A 53 -21.16 -5.30 11.88
C LYS A 53 -21.19 -6.13 10.62
N GLN A 54 -20.36 -7.17 10.56
CA GLN A 54 -20.48 -8.20 9.54
C GLN A 54 -21.86 -8.80 9.76
N THR A 55 -22.83 -8.41 8.94
CA THR A 55 -24.15 -9.01 8.90
C THR A 55 -23.92 -10.48 8.53
N GLN A 56 -24.10 -11.35 9.53
CA GLN A 56 -24.28 -12.78 9.35
C GLN A 56 -25.56 -13.04 8.57
#